data_AF-A0A1J0VRZ5-F1
#
_entry.id   AF-A0A1J0VRZ5-F1
#
_cell.length_a   1.000
_cell.length_b   1.000
_cell.length_c   1.000
_cell.angle_alpha   90.00
_cell.angle_beta   90.00
_cell.angle_gamma   90.00
#
_symmetry.space_group_name_H-M   'P 1'
#
loop_
_entity.id
_entity.type
_entity.pdbx_description
1 polymer ?
#
loop_
_entity_poly.entity_id
_entity_poly.type
_entity_poly.pdbx_seq_one_letter_code
_entity_poly.pdbx_strand_id
1 'polypeptide(L)'
;MRQDPSPSVRGPLLSAACALLLATAGYSVAGVTPASADAPGCSAQARIASLEHDRDLVLNRLGPLRTLRGPADLAAVSLAGWTPLSHGVVSYAGMGMVLTDTVRAAELLVNSVEGLTADLPAPLTVTAGEPAVLFYRSLATGADLGDPVEGDYPYELAGWGHLAKYTPGVYPVSASLCLDPTDWFVHERGIHALPSFDMLCRPPEEAIRGGASGALEPSLPDSFGIPHPRLWDTHIWLRPDGGTPTTAILDDVQEVAGVDWESHESFYFPGESGSGGHR
;
A
#
# COMPACT_ATOMS: atom_id res chain seq x y z
N MET A 1 7.99 -48.61 31.58
CA MET A 1 6.69 -47.96 31.36
C MET A 1 6.47 -47.85 29.87
N ARG A 2 5.54 -48.65 29.34
CA ARG A 2 5.17 -48.68 27.92
C ARG A 2 4.14 -47.58 27.69
N GLN A 3 4.36 -46.73 26.70
CA GLN A 3 3.39 -45.73 26.23
C GLN A 3 2.62 -46.33 25.06
N ASP A 4 1.31 -46.42 25.20
CA ASP A 4 0.38 -46.78 24.13
C ASP A 4 0.14 -45.58 23.20
N PRO A 5 0.21 -45.74 21.86
CA PRO A 5 -0.24 -44.71 20.93
C PRO A 5 -1.77 -44.78 20.75
N SER A 6 -2.44 -43.64 20.94
CA SER A 6 -3.86 -43.48 20.56
C SER A 6 -4.04 -43.43 19.04
N PRO A 7 -5.17 -43.91 18.50
CA PRO A 7 -5.34 -44.19 17.08
C PRO A 7 -5.78 -42.97 16.27
N SER A 8 -5.31 -42.95 15.02
CA SER A 8 -5.75 -42.06 13.95
C SER A 8 -7.23 -42.25 13.64
N VAL A 9 -7.97 -41.15 13.51
CA VAL A 9 -9.30 -41.16 12.88
C VAL A 9 -9.17 -40.44 11.54
N ARG A 10 -8.99 -41.24 10.48
CA ARG A 10 -9.37 -40.86 9.11
C ARG A 10 -10.80 -41.34 8.89
N GLY A 11 -11.67 -40.44 8.49
CA GLY A 11 -13.02 -40.75 8.00
C GLY A 11 -13.31 -39.88 6.76
N PRO A 12 -13.60 -40.49 5.59
CA PRO A 12 -13.84 -39.79 4.34
C PRO A 12 -15.32 -39.50 4.15
N LEU A 13 -15.68 -38.34 3.59
CA LEU A 13 -16.96 -38.16 2.89
C LEU A 13 -16.75 -37.19 1.71
N LEU A 14 -16.48 -37.79 0.55
CA LEU A 14 -16.78 -37.24 -0.77
C LEU A 14 -18.30 -37.28 -1.00
N SER A 15 -18.87 -36.18 -1.46
CA SER A 15 -20.01 -36.09 -2.40
C SER A 15 -20.26 -34.60 -2.65
N ALA A 16 -19.70 -33.99 -3.69
CA ALA A 16 -20.18 -34.00 -5.07
C ALA A 16 -21.66 -33.56 -5.19
N ALA A 17 -21.85 -32.29 -5.55
CA ALA A 17 -23.04 -31.81 -6.26
C ALA A 17 -22.60 -30.77 -7.31
N CYS A 18 -22.19 -31.29 -8.46
CA CYS A 18 -22.15 -30.55 -9.72
C CYS A 18 -23.52 -30.67 -10.40
N ALA A 19 -24.12 -29.54 -10.77
CA ALA A 19 -24.81 -29.28 -12.05
C ALA A 19 -25.48 -27.91 -11.96
N LEU A 20 -24.99 -26.89 -12.67
CA LEU A 20 -25.24 -26.58 -14.08
C LEU A 20 -26.40 -25.58 -14.23
N LEU A 21 -26.06 -24.32 -14.51
CA LEU A 21 -26.88 -23.40 -15.30
C LEU A 21 -25.93 -22.43 -16.03
N LEU A 22 -25.47 -22.88 -17.19
CA LEU A 22 -24.87 -22.03 -18.22
C LEU A 22 -26.02 -21.26 -18.90
N ALA A 23 -26.17 -19.99 -18.55
CA ALA A 23 -26.86 -19.03 -19.41
C ALA A 23 -25.79 -18.10 -19.98
N THR A 24 -25.42 -18.35 -21.24
CA THR A 24 -24.60 -17.45 -22.04
C THR A 24 -25.43 -16.20 -22.38
N ALA A 25 -25.39 -15.20 -21.52
CA ALA A 25 -25.73 -13.84 -21.91
C ALA A 25 -24.47 -13.22 -22.53
N GLY A 26 -24.48 -13.06 -23.86
CA GLY A 26 -23.50 -12.23 -24.54
C GLY A 26 -23.68 -10.78 -24.09
N TYR A 27 -22.96 -10.38 -23.05
CA TYR A 27 -22.82 -8.98 -22.73
C TYR A 27 -21.83 -8.39 -23.72
N SER A 28 -22.35 -7.66 -24.70
CA SER A 28 -21.55 -6.61 -25.31
C SER A 28 -21.09 -5.71 -24.18
N VAL A 29 -19.78 -5.66 -23.94
CA VAL A 29 -19.18 -4.61 -23.12
C VAL A 29 -19.45 -3.31 -23.88
N ALA A 30 -20.55 -2.65 -23.53
CA ALA A 30 -20.76 -1.28 -23.93
C ALA A 30 -19.52 -0.53 -23.43
N GLY A 31 -18.78 0.09 -24.35
CA GLY A 31 -17.58 0.85 -24.01
C GLY A 31 -17.94 1.78 -22.87
N VAL A 32 -17.34 1.55 -21.71
CA VAL A 32 -17.42 2.46 -20.58
C VAL A 32 -16.85 3.77 -21.11
N THR A 33 -17.74 4.69 -21.44
CA THR A 33 -17.35 6.05 -21.72
C THR A 33 -16.81 6.55 -20.39
N PRO A 34 -15.51 6.91 -20.28
CA PRO A 34 -15.01 7.44 -19.03
C PRO A 34 -15.89 8.63 -18.69
N ALA A 35 -16.42 8.66 -17.47
CA ALA A 35 -17.10 9.84 -16.97
C ALA A 35 -16.06 10.95 -16.80
N SER A 36 -15.63 11.58 -17.90
CA SER A 36 -14.85 12.82 -17.85
C SER A 36 -15.83 13.99 -17.78
N ALA A 37 -16.44 14.15 -16.62
CA ALA A 37 -16.68 15.49 -16.13
C ALA A 37 -15.59 15.69 -15.10
N ASP A 38 -14.53 16.43 -15.46
CA ASP A 38 -13.50 16.84 -14.52
C ASP A 38 -14.22 17.35 -13.27
N ALA A 39 -14.08 16.65 -12.15
CA ALA A 39 -14.53 17.20 -10.87
C ALA A 39 -13.86 18.58 -10.78
N PRO A 40 -14.60 19.66 -10.51
CA PRO A 40 -14.01 20.99 -10.44
C PRO A 40 -12.86 20.93 -9.45
N GLY A 41 -11.63 21.03 -9.97
CA GLY A 41 -10.41 20.85 -9.20
C GLY A 41 -10.43 21.73 -7.97
N CYS A 42 -9.87 21.23 -6.86
CA CYS A 42 -9.83 22.00 -5.63
C CYS A 42 -9.02 23.29 -5.85
N SER A 43 -9.47 24.40 -5.26
CA SER A 43 -8.64 25.59 -5.24
C SER A 43 -7.37 25.33 -4.43
N ALA A 44 -6.28 26.04 -4.71
CA ALA A 44 -5.04 25.92 -3.95
C ALA A 44 -5.25 26.11 -2.42
N GLN A 45 -6.16 27.01 -2.04
CA GLN A 45 -6.52 27.21 -0.63
C GLN A 45 -7.29 26.03 -0.04
N ALA A 46 -8.23 25.44 -0.78
CA ALA A 46 -8.97 24.26 -0.32
C ALA A 46 -8.03 23.04 -0.17
N ARG A 47 -7.07 22.89 -1.09
CA ARG A 47 -6.00 21.89 -0.99
C ARG A 47 -5.21 22.05 0.30
N ILE A 48 -4.62 23.24 0.53
CA ILE A 48 -3.84 23.54 1.74
C ILE A 48 -4.66 23.21 2.99
N ALA A 49 -5.90 23.72 3.08
CA ALA A 49 -6.76 23.48 4.23
C ALA A 49 -7.06 21.99 4.45
N SER A 50 -7.24 21.21 3.37
CA SER A 50 -7.50 19.77 3.48
C SER A 50 -6.27 19.00 3.97
N LEU A 51 -5.06 19.35 3.52
CA LEU A 51 -3.82 18.69 3.94
C LEU A 51 -3.48 19.04 5.39
N GLU A 52 -3.71 20.28 5.82
CA GLU A 52 -3.59 20.68 7.22
C GLU A 52 -4.61 19.97 8.11
N HIS A 53 -5.85 19.83 7.63
CA HIS A 53 -6.88 19.09 8.34
C HIS A 53 -6.52 17.60 8.50
N ASP A 54 -6.05 16.96 7.42
CA ASP A 54 -5.59 15.57 7.45
C ASP A 54 -4.44 15.37 8.44
N ARG A 55 -3.43 16.25 8.37
CA ARG A 55 -2.33 16.30 9.33
C ARG A 55 -2.85 16.33 10.76
N ASP A 56 -3.73 17.28 11.07
CA ASP A 56 -4.19 17.46 12.44
C ASP A 56 -4.97 16.22 12.93
N LEU A 57 -5.77 15.58 12.07
CA LEU A 57 -6.45 14.32 12.40
C LEU A 57 -5.46 13.17 12.66
N VAL A 58 -4.48 12.97 11.76
CA VAL A 58 -3.47 11.92 11.89
C VAL A 58 -2.62 12.12 13.14
N LEU A 59 -2.10 13.34 13.36
CA LEU A 59 -1.28 13.65 14.52
C LEU A 59 -2.05 13.50 15.84
N ASN A 60 -3.33 13.87 15.87
CA ASN A 60 -4.19 13.67 17.03
C ASN A 60 -4.46 12.18 17.29
N ARG A 61 -4.70 11.39 16.24
CA ARG A 61 -4.92 9.94 16.34
C ARG A 61 -3.69 9.20 16.86
N LEU A 62 -2.50 9.58 16.40
CA LEU A 62 -1.24 8.96 16.85
C LEU A 62 -0.80 9.42 18.23
N GLY A 63 -1.06 10.68 18.59
CA GLY A 63 -0.71 11.22 19.91
C GLY A 63 0.79 11.03 20.23
N PRO A 64 1.16 10.31 21.31
CA PRO A 64 2.57 10.03 21.62
C PRO A 64 3.28 9.16 20.56
N LEU A 65 2.55 8.35 19.79
CA LEU A 65 3.12 7.42 18.79
C LEU A 65 3.62 8.12 17.52
N ARG A 66 3.53 9.45 17.45
CA ARG A 66 4.29 10.27 16.49
C ARG A 66 5.80 10.08 16.63
N THR A 67 6.26 9.60 17.79
CA THR A 67 7.64 9.18 18.03
C THR A 67 7.63 7.76 18.56
N LEU A 68 8.40 6.87 17.93
CA LEU A 68 8.60 5.50 18.39
C LEU A 68 9.97 5.46 19.06
N ARG A 69 10.00 5.32 20.39
CA ARG A 69 11.25 5.35 21.16
C ARG A 69 11.89 3.98 21.35
N GLY A 70 11.18 2.92 20.98
CA GLY A 70 11.62 1.55 21.14
C GLY A 70 10.53 0.54 20.79
N PRO A 71 10.81 -0.76 20.98
CA PRO A 71 9.90 -1.85 20.65
C PRO A 71 8.51 -1.76 21.31
N ALA A 72 8.42 -1.16 22.50
CA ALA A 72 7.15 -0.97 23.20
C ALA A 72 6.22 0.00 22.47
N ASP A 73 6.76 1.09 21.89
CA ASP A 73 5.97 2.04 21.10
C ASP A 73 5.59 1.41 19.75
N LEU A 74 6.49 0.61 19.13
CA LEU A 74 6.16 -0.16 17.92
C LEU A 74 5.03 -1.18 18.16
N ALA A 75 5.05 -1.88 19.30
CA ALA A 75 3.97 -2.76 19.70
C ALA A 75 2.65 -1.97 19.92
N ALA A 76 2.72 -0.78 20.51
CA ALA A 76 1.55 0.06 20.73
C ALA A 76 0.92 0.57 19.42
N VAL A 77 1.73 1.00 18.44
CA VAL A 77 1.20 1.39 17.12
C VAL A 77 0.68 0.18 16.32
N SER A 78 1.29 -1.00 16.50
CA SER A 78 0.77 -2.26 15.96
C SER A 78 -0.59 -2.63 16.53
N LEU A 79 -0.79 -2.45 17.84
CA LEU A 79 -2.10 -2.61 18.49
C LEU A 79 -3.12 -1.56 18.05
N ALA A 80 -2.66 -0.41 17.55
CA ALA A 80 -3.51 0.61 16.94
C ALA A 80 -3.85 0.32 15.46
N GLY A 81 -3.26 -0.72 14.87
CA GLY A 81 -3.60 -1.25 13.54
C GLY A 81 -2.46 -1.24 12.52
N TRP A 82 -1.39 -0.47 12.76
CA TRP A 82 -0.29 -0.30 11.79
C TRP A 82 0.93 -1.13 12.15
N THR A 83 1.33 -2.03 11.25
CA THR A 83 2.35 -3.04 11.51
C THR A 83 3.47 -3.03 10.46
N PRO A 84 4.67 -3.52 10.80
CA PRO A 84 5.81 -3.64 9.87
C PRO A 84 5.69 -4.84 8.91
N LEU A 85 4.48 -5.30 8.58
CA LEU A 85 4.28 -6.61 7.93
C LEU A 85 4.98 -6.75 6.57
N SER A 86 4.92 -5.73 5.71
CA SER A 86 5.42 -5.79 4.33
C SER A 86 6.92 -5.50 4.22
N HIS A 87 7.44 -4.56 5.00
CA HIS A 87 8.80 -4.06 4.89
C HIS A 87 9.70 -4.39 6.10
N GLY A 88 9.21 -5.18 7.05
CA GLY A 88 9.91 -5.34 8.32
C GLY A 88 10.14 -3.97 8.98
N VAL A 89 11.30 -3.78 9.59
CA VAL A 89 11.70 -2.48 10.16
C VAL A 89 12.70 -1.71 9.27
N VAL A 90 12.85 -2.12 8.00
CA VAL A 90 13.72 -1.45 7.02
C VAL A 90 13.30 0.01 6.87
N SER A 91 14.29 0.90 6.77
CA SER A 91 14.08 2.31 6.48
C SER A 91 14.59 2.62 5.07
N TYR A 92 13.69 2.97 4.16
CA TYR A 92 14.04 3.30 2.77
C TYR A 92 14.35 4.78 2.59
N ALA A 93 15.26 5.09 1.67
CA ALA A 93 15.52 6.49 1.36
C ALA A 93 14.26 7.16 0.80
N GLY A 94 13.95 8.37 1.28
CA GLY A 94 12.75 9.11 0.89
C GLY A 94 11.41 8.56 1.40
N MET A 95 11.36 7.44 2.15
CA MET A 95 10.14 6.91 2.76
C MET A 95 10.25 6.57 4.25
N GLY A 96 11.43 6.17 4.72
CA GLY A 96 11.64 5.72 6.10
C GLY A 96 11.13 4.31 6.36
N MET A 97 10.92 3.98 7.64
CA MET A 97 10.22 2.79 8.10
C MET A 97 8.73 2.93 7.82
N VAL A 98 8.17 1.98 7.08
CA VAL A 98 6.78 1.97 6.64
C VAL A 98 5.97 1.03 7.54
N LEU A 99 4.91 1.54 8.15
CA LEU A 99 3.93 0.73 8.87
C LEU A 99 2.60 0.76 8.13
N THR A 100 2.00 -0.40 7.87
CA THR A 100 0.77 -0.50 7.08
C THR A 100 -0.42 -0.88 7.98
N ASP A 101 -1.56 -0.24 7.75
CA ASP A 101 -2.84 -0.65 8.34
C ASP A 101 -3.16 -2.07 7.89
N THR A 102 -3.20 -3.00 8.85
CA THR A 102 -3.29 -4.43 8.57
C THR A 102 -4.64 -4.82 8.00
N VAL A 103 -5.72 -4.18 8.45
CA VAL A 103 -7.07 -4.46 7.98
C VAL A 103 -7.21 -3.95 6.55
N ARG A 104 -6.77 -2.71 6.32
CA ARG A 104 -6.81 -2.09 4.99
C ARG A 104 -5.95 -2.85 3.99
N ALA A 105 -4.74 -3.27 4.38
CA ALA A 105 -3.87 -4.07 3.53
C ALA A 105 -4.52 -5.41 3.15
N ALA A 106 -5.14 -6.09 4.10
CA ALA A 106 -5.85 -7.34 3.84
C ALA A 106 -7.05 -7.14 2.89
N GLU A 107 -7.84 -6.08 3.10
CA GLU A 107 -8.95 -5.72 2.20
C GLU A 107 -8.46 -5.44 0.78
N LEU A 108 -7.40 -4.64 0.63
CA LEU A 108 -6.81 -4.31 -0.66
C LEU A 108 -6.26 -5.56 -1.35
N LEU A 109 -5.60 -6.45 -0.60
CA LEU A 109 -5.08 -7.71 -1.12
C LEU A 109 -6.22 -8.60 -1.64
N VAL A 110 -7.23 -8.89 -0.81
CA VAL A 110 -8.36 -9.76 -1.17
C VAL A 110 -9.11 -9.22 -2.39
N ASN A 111 -9.32 -7.90 -2.47
CA ASN A 111 -9.99 -7.25 -3.59
C ASN A 111 -9.17 -7.19 -4.89
N SER A 112 -7.90 -7.59 -4.83
CA SER A 112 -6.96 -7.58 -5.96
C SER A 112 -6.64 -8.97 -6.48
N VAL A 113 -7.11 -10.04 -5.83
CA VAL A 113 -6.95 -11.41 -6.33
C VAL A 113 -8.04 -11.74 -7.35
N GLU A 114 -7.63 -12.22 -8.52
CA GLU A 114 -8.55 -12.60 -9.59
C GLU A 114 -9.44 -13.77 -9.17
N GLY A 115 -10.75 -13.66 -9.47
CA GLY A 115 -11.74 -14.68 -9.10
C GLY A 115 -12.09 -14.76 -7.61
N LEU A 116 -11.37 -14.03 -6.75
CA LEU A 116 -11.67 -13.88 -5.32
C LEU A 116 -12.23 -12.51 -4.97
N THR A 117 -12.64 -11.69 -5.96
CA THR A 117 -13.35 -10.43 -5.71
C THR A 117 -14.62 -10.73 -4.92
N ALA A 118 -14.48 -10.72 -3.61
CA ALA A 118 -15.57 -10.72 -2.68
C ALA A 118 -16.31 -9.39 -2.89
N ASP A 119 -17.61 -9.36 -2.60
CA ASP A 119 -18.40 -8.12 -2.51
C ASP A 119 -17.94 -7.20 -1.35
N LEU A 120 -16.67 -7.29 -0.94
CA LEU A 120 -16.07 -6.39 0.00
C LEU A 120 -15.96 -5.01 -0.67
N PRO A 121 -16.39 -3.95 0.01
CA PRO A 121 -16.17 -2.61 -0.50
C PRO A 121 -14.67 -2.33 -0.48
N ALA A 122 -13.99 -2.59 -1.60
CA ALA A 122 -12.67 -2.05 -1.81
C ALA A 122 -12.80 -0.52 -1.72
N PRO A 123 -11.97 0.18 -0.93
CA PRO A 123 -11.99 1.63 -0.97
C PRO A 123 -11.60 2.09 -2.37
N LEU A 124 -12.58 2.57 -3.12
CA LEU A 124 -12.35 3.64 -4.08
C LEU A 124 -12.29 4.98 -3.35
N THR A 125 -12.78 5.05 -2.10
CA THR A 125 -12.82 6.28 -1.32
C THR A 125 -11.72 6.29 -0.27
N VAL A 126 -10.96 7.39 -0.25
CA VAL A 126 -9.99 7.69 0.80
C VAL A 126 -10.50 8.83 1.69
N THR A 127 -10.19 8.74 2.99
CA THR A 127 -10.74 9.60 4.02
C THR A 127 -9.60 10.26 4.81
N ALA A 128 -9.76 11.54 5.13
CA ALA A 128 -8.83 12.28 5.97
C ALA A 128 -8.80 11.68 7.39
N GLY A 129 -7.61 11.56 7.98
CA GLY A 129 -7.39 10.95 9.29
C GLY A 129 -7.35 9.41 9.28
N GLU A 130 -7.50 8.78 8.12
CA GLU A 130 -7.51 7.32 7.96
C GLU A 130 -6.35 6.83 7.05
N PRO A 131 -5.08 7.10 7.42
CA PRO A 131 -3.95 6.71 6.61
C PRO A 131 -3.82 5.18 6.56
N ALA A 132 -3.55 4.67 5.37
CA ALA A 132 -3.27 3.25 5.15
C ALA A 132 -1.81 2.90 5.43
N VAL A 133 -0.90 3.87 5.32
CA VAL A 133 0.52 3.71 5.65
C VAL A 133 1.03 4.88 6.48
N LEU A 134 1.98 4.62 7.37
CA LEU A 134 2.71 5.61 8.15
C LEU A 134 4.19 5.51 7.82
N PHE A 135 4.83 6.67 7.64
CA PHE A 135 6.24 6.79 7.32
C PHE A 135 7.00 7.36 8.52
N TYR A 136 7.99 6.63 9.00
CA TYR A 136 8.80 6.98 10.17
C TYR A 136 10.27 7.10 9.79
N ARG A 137 10.92 8.23 10.06
CA ARG A 137 12.37 8.39 9.86
C ARG A 137 13.13 8.12 11.14
N SER A 138 14.26 7.40 11.04
CA SER A 138 15.15 7.19 12.19
C SER A 138 15.87 8.49 12.56
N LEU A 139 16.06 8.69 13.86
CA LEU A 139 16.88 9.74 14.45
C LEU A 139 18.22 9.21 15.00
N ALA A 140 18.47 7.91 14.85
CA ALA A 140 19.69 7.28 15.34
C ALA A 140 20.90 7.66 14.48
N THR A 141 22.01 8.02 15.12
CA THR A 141 23.27 8.23 14.43
C THR A 141 23.91 6.88 14.10
N GLY A 142 24.15 6.60 12.81
CA GLY A 142 24.75 5.33 12.38
C GLY A 142 23.76 4.16 12.31
N ALA A 143 22.49 4.46 12.07
CA ALA A 143 21.43 3.48 11.85
C ALA A 143 21.79 2.46 10.74
N ASP A 144 21.44 1.18 10.95
CA ASP A 144 21.53 0.14 9.93
C ASP A 144 20.18 -0.02 9.22
N LEU A 145 19.92 0.91 8.31
CA LEU A 145 18.62 1.11 7.69
C LEU A 145 18.20 -0.03 6.75
N GLY A 146 19.13 -0.93 6.44
CA GLY A 146 18.88 -2.14 5.65
C GLY A 146 18.61 -3.39 6.50
N ASP A 147 18.67 -3.30 7.85
CA ASP A 147 18.29 -4.40 8.72
C ASP A 147 16.75 -4.50 8.79
N PRO A 148 16.14 -5.59 8.28
CA PRO A 148 14.69 -5.73 8.29
C PRO A 148 14.15 -6.21 9.64
N VAL A 149 15.02 -6.50 10.61
CA VAL A 149 14.68 -7.13 11.89
C VAL A 149 14.93 -6.21 13.08
N GLU A 150 16.11 -5.59 13.16
CA GLU A 150 16.47 -4.72 14.28
C GLU A 150 16.11 -3.27 13.99
N GLY A 151 15.40 -2.61 14.93
CA GLY A 151 14.95 -1.23 14.75
C GLY A 151 15.98 -0.20 15.21
N ASP A 152 16.23 0.82 14.39
CA ASP A 152 17.08 1.99 14.64
C ASP A 152 16.34 3.11 15.39
N TYR A 153 15.87 2.81 16.60
CA TYR A 153 15.17 3.79 17.43
C TYR A 153 16.08 4.93 17.91
N PRO A 154 15.53 6.14 18.17
CA PRO A 154 14.12 6.49 18.03
C PRO A 154 13.76 6.86 16.58
N TYR A 155 12.49 6.62 16.23
CA TYR A 155 11.91 7.11 14.99
C TYR A 155 10.92 8.24 15.24
N GLU A 156 10.76 9.15 14.29
CA GLU A 156 9.68 10.14 14.27
C GLU A 156 8.86 10.05 12.98
N LEU A 157 7.57 10.38 13.07
CA LEU A 157 6.68 10.41 11.91
C LEU A 157 7.18 11.46 10.91
N ALA A 158 7.45 11.03 9.69
CA ALA A 158 7.84 11.86 8.55
C ALA A 158 6.66 12.15 7.61
N GLY A 159 5.68 11.23 7.55
CA GLY A 159 4.53 11.36 6.67
C GLY A 159 3.57 10.19 6.82
N TRP A 160 2.57 10.14 5.96
CA TRP A 160 1.64 9.04 5.83
C TRP A 160 1.17 8.91 4.38
N GLY A 161 0.47 7.84 4.07
CA GLY A 161 -0.08 7.63 2.74
C GLY A 161 -1.47 7.04 2.76
N HIS A 162 -2.19 7.27 1.67
CA HIS A 162 -3.52 6.73 1.42
C HIS A 162 -3.44 5.75 0.26
N LEU A 163 -4.00 4.56 0.46
CA LEU A 163 -4.00 3.49 -0.52
C LEU A 163 -5.42 3.22 -1.02
N ALA A 164 -5.54 2.91 -2.31
CA ALA A 164 -6.80 2.49 -2.91
C ALA A 164 -6.57 1.35 -3.91
N LYS A 165 -7.64 0.61 -4.22
CA LYS A 165 -7.57 -0.43 -5.26
C LYS A 165 -7.19 0.20 -6.59
N TYR A 166 -6.21 -0.38 -7.28
CA TYR A 166 -5.85 0.07 -8.61
C TYR A 166 -6.90 -0.35 -9.64
N THR A 167 -7.35 0.61 -10.44
CA THR A 167 -8.12 0.38 -11.67
C THR A 167 -7.57 1.34 -12.72
N PRO A 168 -7.07 0.82 -13.87
CA PRO A 168 -6.46 1.67 -14.90
C PRO A 168 -7.37 2.83 -15.30
N GLY A 169 -6.84 4.05 -15.23
CA GLY A 169 -7.55 5.28 -15.59
C GLY A 169 -8.69 5.72 -14.67
N VAL A 170 -8.91 5.02 -13.54
CA VAL A 170 -9.95 5.37 -12.55
C VAL A 170 -9.27 5.74 -11.24
N TYR A 171 -9.13 7.04 -11.00
CA TYR A 171 -8.49 7.58 -9.79
C TYR A 171 -9.39 7.45 -8.55
N PRO A 172 -8.80 7.35 -7.34
CA PRO A 172 -9.56 7.29 -6.11
C PRO A 172 -10.37 8.57 -5.85
N VAL A 173 -11.52 8.40 -5.20
CA VAL A 173 -12.36 9.50 -4.71
C VAL A 173 -11.85 9.92 -3.33
N SER A 174 -11.46 11.18 -3.21
CA SER A 174 -10.90 11.72 -1.97
C SER A 174 -11.84 12.79 -1.40
N ALA A 175 -13.07 12.43 -1.01
CA ALA A 175 -14.12 13.43 -0.72
C ALA A 175 -13.76 14.40 0.42
N SER A 176 -12.91 14.00 1.37
CA SER A 176 -12.42 14.82 2.48
C SER A 176 -10.99 15.35 2.28
N LEU A 177 -10.35 15.02 1.15
CA LEU A 177 -8.97 15.39 0.83
C LEU A 177 -8.95 16.01 -0.56
N CYS A 178 -8.51 17.26 -0.68
CA CYS A 178 -8.46 17.94 -1.97
C CYS A 178 -7.24 17.50 -2.80
N LEU A 179 -7.27 16.23 -3.21
CA LEU A 179 -6.27 15.60 -4.07
C LEU A 179 -6.77 15.56 -5.51
N ASP A 180 -5.89 15.96 -6.42
CA ASP A 180 -6.09 15.89 -7.86
C ASP A 180 -5.52 14.56 -8.38
N PRO A 181 -5.90 14.11 -9.59
CA PRO A 181 -5.33 12.92 -10.22
C PRO A 181 -3.79 12.89 -10.26
N THR A 182 -3.13 14.06 -10.30
CA THR A 182 -1.67 14.19 -10.31
C THR A 182 -1.01 13.89 -8.97
N ASP A 183 -1.78 13.76 -7.89
CA ASP A 183 -1.25 13.37 -6.57
C ASP A 183 -1.20 11.86 -6.37
N TRP A 184 -1.84 11.13 -7.28
CA TRP A 184 -1.94 9.69 -7.25
C TRP A 184 -0.91 9.09 -8.19
N PHE A 185 -0.18 8.12 -7.67
CA PHE A 185 0.76 7.31 -8.42
C PHE A 185 0.45 5.83 -8.22
N VAL A 186 1.04 5.00 -9.07
CA VAL A 186 0.88 3.55 -9.00
C VAL A 186 1.92 3.01 -8.04
N HIS A 187 1.49 2.25 -7.04
CA HIS A 187 2.33 1.30 -6.32
C HIS A 187 2.25 -0.03 -7.05
N GLU A 188 3.35 -0.44 -7.66
CA GLU A 188 3.41 -1.63 -8.51
C GLU A 188 3.13 -2.91 -7.73
N ARG A 189 2.56 -3.91 -8.42
CA ARG A 189 2.41 -5.24 -7.85
C ARG A 189 3.75 -5.95 -7.73
N GLY A 190 3.84 -6.88 -6.80
CA GLY A 190 5.07 -7.61 -6.56
C GLY A 190 4.96 -8.57 -5.39
N ILE A 191 6.10 -8.85 -4.79
CA ILE A 191 6.23 -9.74 -3.64
C ILE A 191 7.23 -9.08 -2.68
N HIS A 192 6.83 -8.89 -1.42
CA HIS A 192 7.79 -8.62 -0.35
C HIS A 192 8.52 -9.91 -0.01
N ALA A 193 9.76 -10.05 -0.49
CA ALA A 193 10.54 -11.28 -0.38
C ALA A 193 10.95 -11.53 1.08
N LEU A 194 10.84 -12.76 1.55
CA LEU A 194 11.34 -13.12 2.88
C LEU A 194 12.73 -13.78 2.78
N PRO A 195 13.66 -13.48 3.71
CA PRO A 195 13.49 -12.67 4.92
C PRO A 195 13.94 -11.20 4.78
N SER A 196 14.29 -10.71 3.59
CA SER A 196 14.81 -9.34 3.43
C SER A 196 13.72 -8.25 3.46
N PHE A 197 12.46 -8.64 3.23
CA PHE A 197 11.29 -7.77 3.08
C PHE A 197 11.37 -6.76 1.92
N ASP A 198 12.34 -6.94 1.02
CA ASP A 198 12.45 -6.14 -0.19
C ASP A 198 11.26 -6.37 -1.11
N MET A 199 10.82 -5.30 -1.75
CA MET A 199 9.79 -5.37 -2.78
C MET A 199 10.40 -5.83 -4.11
N LEU A 200 10.02 -7.03 -4.55
CA LEU A 200 10.33 -7.53 -5.89
C LEU A 200 9.16 -7.21 -6.84
N CYS A 201 9.32 -6.18 -7.65
CA CYS A 201 8.31 -5.76 -8.63
C CYS A 201 8.05 -6.85 -9.67
N ARG A 202 6.76 -7.09 -9.95
CA ARG A 202 6.29 -8.09 -10.91
C ARG A 202 5.21 -7.49 -11.81
N PRO A 203 5.47 -6.43 -12.59
CA PRO A 203 4.46 -5.83 -13.44
C PRO A 203 3.79 -6.88 -14.36
N PRO A 204 2.48 -6.75 -14.66
CA PRO A 204 1.82 -7.54 -15.69
C PRO A 204 2.39 -7.21 -17.07
N GLU A 205 2.16 -8.10 -18.03
CA GLU A 205 2.38 -7.78 -19.43
C GLU A 205 1.36 -6.72 -19.86
N GLU A 206 1.84 -5.55 -20.30
CA GLU A 206 1.00 -4.44 -20.69
C GLU A 206 1.68 -3.59 -21.77
N ALA A 207 0.90 -3.07 -22.72
CA ALA A 207 1.45 -2.24 -23.81
C ALA A 207 1.87 -0.83 -23.34
N ILE A 208 1.25 -0.36 -22.26
CA ILE A 208 1.51 0.92 -21.60
C ILE A 208 1.58 0.61 -20.12
N ARG A 209 2.57 1.18 -19.43
CA ARG A 209 2.74 1.00 -18.00
C ARG A 209 1.53 1.53 -17.23
N GLY A 210 0.96 0.70 -16.36
CA GLY A 210 -0.32 0.99 -15.68
C GLY A 210 -1.56 0.74 -16.56
N GLY A 211 -1.41 0.18 -17.76
CA GLY A 211 -2.52 -0.12 -18.66
C GLY A 211 -3.37 -1.33 -18.21
N ALA A 212 -2.79 -2.23 -17.42
CA ALA A 212 -3.46 -3.39 -16.85
C ALA A 212 -3.76 -3.21 -15.35
N SER A 213 -4.77 -3.91 -14.84
CA SER A 213 -5.10 -3.85 -13.40
C SER A 213 -4.00 -4.38 -12.50
N GLY A 214 -3.14 -5.25 -13.02
CA GLY A 214 -2.14 -5.93 -12.21
C GLY A 214 -2.76 -6.88 -11.18
N ALA A 215 -3.94 -7.44 -11.46
CA ALA A 215 -4.59 -8.42 -10.59
C ALA A 215 -3.62 -9.55 -10.21
N LEU A 216 -3.72 -10.01 -8.97
CA LEU A 216 -2.93 -11.13 -8.48
C LEU A 216 -3.60 -12.43 -8.93
N GLU A 217 -2.82 -13.25 -9.61
CA GLU A 217 -3.25 -14.60 -9.97
C GLU A 217 -3.30 -15.49 -8.71
N PRO A 218 -4.31 -16.36 -8.55
CA PRO A 218 -4.39 -17.28 -7.42
C PRO A 218 -3.26 -18.31 -7.31
N SER A 219 -2.37 -18.39 -8.32
CA SER A 219 -1.24 -19.31 -8.31
C SER A 219 -0.23 -18.94 -7.22
N LEU A 220 0.37 -19.95 -6.59
CA LEU A 220 1.46 -19.75 -5.64
C LEU A 220 2.57 -18.93 -6.32
N PRO A 221 3.01 -17.82 -5.74
CA PRO A 221 4.07 -17.03 -6.34
C PRO A 221 5.33 -17.89 -6.48
N ASP A 222 6.04 -17.74 -7.60
CA ASP A 222 7.34 -18.37 -7.85
C ASP A 222 8.43 -17.89 -6.87
N SER A 223 8.10 -16.98 -5.96
CA SER A 223 8.99 -16.43 -4.93
C SER A 223 8.33 -16.50 -3.55
N PHE A 224 9.11 -16.87 -2.53
CA PHE A 224 8.66 -16.94 -1.14
C PHE A 224 8.55 -15.52 -0.56
N GLY A 225 7.34 -15.10 -0.23
CA GLY A 225 7.10 -13.76 0.32
C GLY A 225 5.62 -13.41 0.45
N ILE A 226 5.36 -12.13 0.77
CA ILE A 226 4.01 -11.60 0.92
C ILE A 226 3.59 -10.96 -0.41
N PRO A 227 2.50 -11.43 -1.06
CA PRO A 227 2.01 -10.82 -2.28
C PRO A 227 1.61 -9.36 -2.05
N HIS A 228 2.01 -8.49 -2.96
CA HIS A 228 1.65 -7.07 -2.95
C HIS A 228 0.84 -6.75 -4.21
N PRO A 229 -0.43 -6.32 -4.10
CA PRO A 229 -1.22 -5.96 -5.26
C PRO A 229 -0.75 -4.64 -5.88
N ARG A 230 -1.16 -4.37 -7.13
CA ARG A 230 -1.01 -3.02 -7.68
C ARG A 230 -2.03 -2.09 -7.02
N LEU A 231 -1.61 -0.93 -6.55
CA LEU A 231 -2.45 0.02 -5.82
C LEU A 231 -2.34 1.42 -6.41
N TRP A 232 -3.40 2.22 -6.21
CA TRP A 232 -3.25 3.67 -6.20
C TRP A 232 -2.68 4.09 -4.85
N ASP A 233 -1.73 4.99 -4.88
CA ASP A 233 -1.01 5.47 -3.72
C ASP A 233 -0.82 6.99 -3.80
N THR A 234 -0.79 7.63 -2.65
CA THR A 234 -0.46 9.03 -2.47
C THR A 234 0.22 9.18 -1.11
N HIS A 235 1.41 9.79 -1.09
CA HIS A 235 2.11 10.08 0.15
C HIS A 235 1.98 11.57 0.47
N ILE A 236 1.79 11.86 1.76
CA ILE A 236 1.69 13.19 2.33
C ILE A 236 2.84 13.34 3.34
N TRP A 237 3.72 14.30 3.08
CA TRP A 237 4.96 14.51 3.82
C TRP A 237 4.83 15.71 4.76
N LEU A 238 5.24 15.53 6.01
CA LEU A 238 5.35 16.61 6.97
C LEU A 238 6.53 17.51 6.60
N ARG A 239 6.30 18.83 6.66
CA ARG A 239 7.42 19.76 6.47
C ARG A 239 8.23 19.91 7.75
N PRO A 240 9.57 19.85 7.68
CA PRO A 240 10.46 20.08 8.83
C PRO A 240 10.29 21.45 9.49
N ASP A 241 9.87 22.47 8.73
CA ASP A 241 9.59 23.83 9.19
C ASP A 241 8.20 23.99 9.85
N GLY A 242 7.40 22.91 9.91
CA GLY A 242 6.03 22.92 10.41
C GLY A 242 5.01 23.54 9.44
N GLY A 243 5.41 23.80 8.19
CA GLY A 243 4.52 24.31 7.15
C GLY A 243 3.46 23.30 6.70
N THR A 244 2.69 23.68 5.68
CA THR A 244 1.64 22.84 5.08
C THR A 244 2.27 21.56 4.50
N PRO A 245 1.73 20.36 4.80
CA PRO A 245 2.19 19.12 4.18
C PRO A 245 2.17 19.17 2.65
N THR A 246 3.06 18.42 2.02
CA THR A 246 3.13 18.28 0.55
C THR A 246 2.82 16.86 0.12
N THR A 247 2.43 16.69 -1.14
CA THR A 247 2.23 15.39 -1.76
C THR A 247 3.37 15.11 -2.74
N ALA A 248 3.99 13.94 -2.64
CA ALA A 248 5.03 13.51 -3.59
C ALA A 248 5.21 11.99 -3.52
N ILE A 249 5.68 11.36 -4.60
CA ILE A 249 5.98 9.91 -4.60
C ILE A 249 7.00 9.57 -3.52
N LEU A 250 8.03 10.41 -3.38
CA LEU A 250 9.07 10.32 -2.36
C LEU A 250 9.08 11.64 -1.59
N ASP A 251 9.64 11.65 -0.38
CA ASP A 251 9.84 12.88 0.38
C ASP A 251 10.68 13.88 -0.43
N ASP A 252 10.04 14.90 -0.99
CA ASP A 252 10.67 16.01 -1.70
C ASP A 252 11.08 17.16 -0.74
N VAL A 253 10.73 17.01 0.54
CA VAL A 253 10.87 18.02 1.58
C VAL A 253 12.11 17.81 2.44
N GLN A 254 12.68 16.60 2.47
CA GLN A 254 14.02 16.29 3.00
C GLN A 254 14.46 14.83 2.70
N GLU A 255 15.76 14.57 2.83
CA GLU A 255 16.38 13.25 2.65
C GLU A 255 16.06 12.34 3.87
N VAL A 256 15.08 11.44 3.76
CA VAL A 256 14.97 10.32 4.71
C VAL A 256 16.10 9.35 4.39
N ALA A 257 16.92 9.00 5.38
CA ALA A 257 18.05 8.10 5.18
C ALA A 257 17.57 6.67 4.91
N GLY A 258 18.29 5.92 4.06
CA GLY A 258 18.03 4.51 3.82
C GLY A 258 18.75 3.93 2.61
N VAL A 259 18.34 2.70 2.24
CA VAL A 259 18.69 2.13 0.94
C VAL A 259 18.14 3.07 -0.14
N ASP A 260 19.02 3.54 -1.02
CA ASP A 260 18.63 4.33 -2.17
C ASP A 260 17.71 3.48 -3.03
N TRP A 261 16.49 3.95 -3.23
CA TRP A 261 15.54 3.21 -4.02
C TRP A 261 15.77 3.60 -5.46
N GLU A 262 16.20 2.64 -6.29
CA GLU A 262 16.30 2.88 -7.72
C GLU A 262 14.92 3.35 -8.19
N SER A 263 14.87 4.62 -8.60
CA SER A 263 13.62 5.25 -8.94
C SER A 263 12.99 4.46 -10.08
N HIS A 264 11.67 4.35 -10.02
CA HIS A 264 10.81 3.94 -11.12
C HIS A 264 10.45 2.46 -11.27
N GLU A 265 10.76 1.49 -10.40
CA GLU A 265 10.14 0.15 -10.54
C GLU A 265 8.85 0.00 -9.71
N SER A 266 8.90 0.37 -8.43
CA SER A 266 7.79 0.17 -7.49
C SER A 266 6.78 1.32 -7.49
N PHE A 267 7.20 2.54 -7.83
CA PHE A 267 6.31 3.69 -7.92
C PHE A 267 6.51 4.49 -9.20
N TYR A 268 5.40 4.92 -9.79
CA TYR A 268 5.41 5.71 -11.03
C TYR A 268 4.07 6.40 -11.28
N PHE A 269 4.09 7.47 -12.07
CA PHE A 269 2.86 8.06 -12.59
C PHE A 269 2.38 7.30 -13.83
N PRO A 270 1.07 7.04 -13.99
CA PRO A 270 0.53 6.37 -15.17
C PRO A 270 0.88 7.10 -16.47
N GLY A 271 1.08 6.34 -17.56
CA GLY A 271 1.33 6.92 -18.88
C GLY A 271 2.78 7.34 -19.15
N GLU A 272 3.69 7.15 -18.20
CA GLU A 272 5.12 7.16 -18.48
C GLU A 272 5.44 6.01 -19.46
N SER A 273 6.10 6.32 -20.58
CA SER A 273 6.57 5.29 -21.51
C SER A 273 7.60 4.43 -20.78
N GLY A 274 7.21 3.21 -20.43
CA GLY A 274 8.07 2.27 -19.72
C GLY A 274 9.39 2.12 -20.47
N SER A 275 10.50 2.56 -19.87
CA SER A 275 11.83 2.18 -20.33
C SER A 275 12.06 0.73 -19.94
N GLY A 276 11.34 -0.18 -20.60
CA GLY A 276 11.67 -1.60 -20.65
C GLY A 276 13.01 -1.74 -21.35
N GLY A 277 14.07 -1.90 -20.58
CA GLY A 277 15.42 -2.05 -21.11
C GLY A 277 16.33 -2.70 -20.09
N HIS A 278 16.24 -4.02 -19.96
CA HIS A 278 17.35 -4.84 -19.49
C HIS A 278 18.65 -4.38 -20.16
N ARG A 279 19.63 -3.97 -19.34
CA ARG A 279 21.05 -4.21 -19.57
C ARG A 279 21.73 -4.54 -18.26
#